data_AF-A0A957RE54-F1
#
_entry.id   AF-A0A957RE54-F1
#
_cell.length_a   1.000
_cell.length_b   1.000
_cell.length_c   1.000
_cell.angle_alpha   90.00
_cell.angle_beta   90.00
_cell.angle_gamma   90.00
#
_symmetry.space_group_name_H-M   'P 1'
#
loop_
_entity.id
_entity.type
_entity.pdbx_description
1 polymer ?
#
loop_
_entity_poly.entity_id
_entity_poly.type
_entity_poly.pdbx_seq_one_letter_code
_entity_poly.pdbx_strand_id
1 'polypeptide(L)' 'MDGERVDGVGEEIGDVAKIVSVAEMQAIEQAADAAGHPYAAMMEQAGRAVADVIAHRFGTTMPTV' A
#
# COMPACT_ATOMS: atom_id res chain seq x y z
N MET A 1 -26.29 5.80 19.72
CA MET A 1 -25.04 5.23 20.26
C MET A 1 -23.97 5.62 19.27
N ASP A 2 -23.33 6.71 19.62
CA ASP A 2 -22.54 7.57 18.77
C ASP A 2 -21.08 7.08 18.80
N GLY A 3 -20.56 6.70 17.64
CA GLY A 3 -19.14 6.41 17.45
C GLY A 3 -18.47 7.64 16.87
N GLU A 4 -18.02 8.54 17.72
CA GLU A 4 -17.28 9.74 17.34
C GLU A 4 -15.98 9.34 16.62
N ARG A 5 -15.84 9.75 15.36
CA ARG A 5 -14.55 9.66 14.66
C ARG A 5 -13.65 10.75 15.24
N VAL A 6 -12.55 10.30 15.81
CA VAL A 6 -11.44 11.17 16.20
C VAL A 6 -10.71 11.64 14.94
N ASP A 7 -10.76 12.94 14.67
CA ASP A 7 -9.96 13.57 13.62
C ASP A 7 -8.51 13.70 14.09
N GLY A 8 -7.59 13.05 13.36
CA GLY A 8 -6.16 13.08 13.68
C GLY A 8 -5.28 12.68 12.49
N VAL A 9 -4.71 13.70 11.84
CA VAL A 9 -3.51 13.70 10.98
C VAL A 9 -3.57 12.79 9.73
N GLY A 10 -4.04 13.35 8.62
CA GLY A 10 -3.85 12.80 7.29
C GLY A 10 -3.77 13.92 6.26
N GLU A 11 -2.55 14.32 5.89
CA GLU A 11 -2.32 15.22 4.77
C GLU A 11 -2.90 14.59 3.49
N GLU A 12 -3.63 15.38 2.71
CA GLU A 12 -4.65 14.95 1.73
C GLU A 12 -4.13 13.99 0.64
N ILE A 13 -4.46 12.70 0.80
CA ILE A 13 -4.54 11.72 -0.29
C ILE A 13 -5.81 12.02 -1.10
N GLY A 14 -5.63 12.76 -2.21
CA GLY A 14 -6.70 13.27 -3.08
C GLY A 14 -7.79 12.24 -3.39
N ASP A 15 -9.05 12.66 -3.29
CA ASP A 15 -10.27 11.82 -3.35
C ASP A 15 -10.06 10.38 -2.86
N VAL A 16 -9.54 10.29 -1.63
CA VAL A 16 -9.62 9.19 -0.65
C VAL A 16 -9.63 7.80 -1.28
N ALA A 17 -8.45 7.23 -1.51
CA ALA A 17 -8.29 5.82 -1.83
C ALA A 17 -9.22 4.95 -0.94
N LYS A 18 -10.11 4.16 -1.56
CA LYS A 18 -11.08 3.34 -0.82
C LYS A 18 -10.33 2.34 0.06
N ILE A 19 -10.58 2.38 1.37
CA ILE A 19 -10.14 1.33 2.29
C ILE A 19 -10.99 0.08 2.04
N VAL A 20 -10.31 -1.04 1.78
CA VAL A 20 -10.93 -2.34 1.49
C VAL A 20 -10.63 -3.34 2.60
N SER A 21 -11.54 -4.28 2.78
CA SER A 21 -11.32 -5.46 3.62
C SER A 21 -10.28 -6.41 3.00
N VAL A 22 -9.74 -7.33 3.80
CA VAL A 22 -8.82 -8.36 3.30
C VAL A 22 -9.46 -9.21 2.20
N ALA A 23 -10.73 -9.59 2.37
CA ALA A 23 -11.45 -10.38 1.37
C ALA A 23 -11.62 -9.61 0.04
N GLU A 24 -11.92 -8.31 0.11
CA GLU A 24 -11.98 -7.45 -1.08
C GLU A 24 -10.60 -7.33 -1.74
N MET A 25 -9.52 -7.16 -0.97
CA MET A 25 -8.16 -7.09 -1.51
C MET A 25 -7.78 -8.38 -2.26
N GLN A 26 -8.05 -9.55 -1.67
CA GLN A 26 -7.78 -10.83 -2.31
C GLN A 26 -8.56 -11.02 -3.62
N ALA A 27 -9.81 -10.53 -3.67
CA ALA A 27 -10.61 -10.57 -4.89
C ALA A 27 -10.03 -9.65 -5.99
N ILE A 28 -9.54 -8.46 -5.61
CA ILE A 28 -8.88 -7.53 -6.52
C ILE A 28 -7.61 -8.16 -7.10
N GLU A 29 -6.76 -8.76 -6.25
CA GLU A 29 -5.52 -9.42 -6.69
C GLU A 29 -5.78 -10.57 -7.67
N GLN A 30 -6.79 -11.40 -7.38
CA GLN A 30 -7.19 -12.49 -8.28
C GLN A 30 -7.72 -11.98 -9.61
N ALA A 31 -8.52 -10.91 -9.60
CA ALA A 31 -9.03 -10.30 -10.82
C ALA A 31 -7.90 -9.68 -11.67
N ALA A 32 -6.91 -9.06 -11.03
CA ALA A 32 -5.74 -8.50 -11.71
C ALA A 32 -4.87 -9.60 -12.33
N ASP A 33 -4.62 -10.69 -11.61
CA ASP A 33 -3.89 -11.86 -12.12
C ASP A 33 -4.58 -12.46 -13.35
N ALA A 34 -5.91 -12.67 -13.25
CA ALA A 34 -6.73 -13.14 -14.37
C ALA A 34 -6.76 -12.16 -15.57
N ALA A 35 -6.57 -10.86 -15.33
CA ALA A 35 -6.46 -9.83 -16.36
C ALA A 35 -5.06 -9.73 -16.98
N GLY A 36 -4.10 -10.57 -16.55
CA GLY A 36 -2.74 -10.60 -17.10
C GLY A 36 -1.75 -9.72 -16.36
N HIS A 37 -2.03 -9.35 -15.10
CA HIS A 37 -1.07 -8.76 -14.17
C HIS A 37 -0.68 -9.80 -13.11
N PRO A 38 0.33 -10.65 -13.38
CA PRO A 38 0.64 -11.77 -12.50
C PRO A 38 0.96 -11.30 -11.09
N TYR A 39 0.49 -12.05 -10.09
CA TYR A 39 0.74 -11.73 -8.68
C TYR A 39 2.21 -11.45 -8.37
N ALA A 40 3.12 -12.26 -8.91
CA ALA A 40 4.56 -12.06 -8.72
C ALA A 40 5.06 -10.69 -9.21
N ALA A 41 4.54 -10.20 -10.35
CA ALA A 41 4.89 -8.89 -10.87
C ALA A 41 4.33 -7.77 -9.99
N MET A 42 3.12 -7.92 -9.47
CA MET A 42 2.54 -6.96 -8.52
C MET A 42 3.37 -6.87 -7.23
N MET A 43 3.83 -8.02 -6.71
CA MET A 43 4.66 -8.06 -5.50
C MET A 43 6.04 -7.44 -5.72
N GLU A 44 6.67 -7.67 -6.88
CA GLU A 44 7.92 -7.01 -7.25
C GLU A 44 7.77 -5.49 -7.26
N GLN A 45 6.72 -4.99 -7.91
CA GLN A 45 6.41 -3.57 -7.96
C GLN A 45 6.12 -2.98 -6.58
N ALA A 46 5.33 -3.67 -5.75
CA ALA A 46 5.01 -3.26 -4.40
C ALA A 46 6.27 -3.18 -3.53
N GLY A 47 7.13 -4.20 -3.57
CA GLY A 47 8.39 -4.24 -2.84
C GLY A 47 9.32 -3.09 -3.25
N ARG A 48 9.44 -2.83 -4.56
CA ARG A 48 10.22 -1.72 -5.08
C ARG A 48 9.71 -0.37 -4.58
N ALA A 49 8.40 -0.13 -4.66
CA ALA A 49 7.78 1.11 -4.21
C ALA A 49 8.01 1.33 -2.71
N VAL A 50 7.86 0.28 -1.89
CA VAL A 50 8.15 0.34 -0.45
C VAL A 50 9.61 0.68 -0.18
N ALA A 51 10.54 0.02 -0.88
CA ALA A 51 11.97 0.31 -0.75
C ALA A 51 12.30 1.76 -1.12
N ASP A 52 11.71 2.28 -2.20
CA ASP A 52 11.92 3.67 -2.63
C ASP A 52 11.40 4.66 -1.58
N VAL A 53 10.22 4.41 -0.98
CA VAL A 53 9.67 5.25 0.12
C VAL A 53 10.55 5.19 1.37
N ILE A 54 11.04 4.00 1.75
CA ILE A 54 11.93 3.84 2.90
C ILE A 54 13.23 4.60 2.67
N ALA A 55 13.86 4.43 1.51
CA ALA A 55 15.09 5.14 1.16
C ALA A 55 14.87 6.66 1.13
N HIS A 56 13.73 7.12 0.61
CA HIS A 56 13.37 8.54 0.60
C HIS A 56 13.18 9.10 2.01
N ARG A 57 12.54 8.35 2.91
CA ARG A 57 12.20 8.81 4.27
C ARG A 57 13.36 8.72 5.26
N PHE A 58 14.25 7.74 5.09
CA PHE A 58 15.28 7.42 6.09
C PHE A 58 16.72 7.42 5.55
N GLY A 59 16.91 7.64 4.25
CA GLY A 59 18.20 7.47 3.59
C GLY A 59 18.56 6.00 3.35
N THR A 60 19.67 5.76 2.63
CA THR A 60 20.09 4.42 2.18
C THR A 60 21.27 3.86 2.98
N THR A 61 21.52 4.37 4.18
CA THR A 61 22.68 3.93 4.99
C THR A 61 22.57 2.45 5.32
N MET A 62 23.43 1.62 4.70
CA MET A 62 23.61 0.24 5.14
C MET A 62 24.23 0.27 6.54
N PRO A 63 23.76 -0.58 7.48
CA PRO A 63 24.42 -0.71 8.77
C PRO A 63 25.84 -1.20 8.54
N THR A 64 26.83 -0.42 8.98
CA THR A 64 28.22 -0.87 9.05
C THR A 64 28.29 -1.95 10.13
N VAL A 65 28.50 -3.20 9.73
CA VAL A 65 28.79 -4.32 10.65
C VAL A 65 30.24 -4.27 11.12
#